data_AF-R0BN73-F1
#
_entry.id   AF-R0BN73-F1
#
_cell.length_a   1.000
_cell.length_b   1.000
_cell.length_c   1.000
_cell.angle_alpha   90.00
_cell.angle_beta   90.00
_cell.angle_gamma   90.00
#
_symmetry.space_group_name_H-M   'P 1'
#
loop_
_entity.id
_entity.type
_entity.pdbx_description
1 polymer ?
#
loop_
_entity_poly.entity_id
_entity_poly.type
_entity_poly.pdbx_seq_one_letter_code
_entity_poly.pdbx_strand_id
1 'polypeptide(L)'
;MERVVFLDRDGTLNEEVHYLHRTSELKLLPGVPEALRMLREAGYRLVVVTNQAGVARGYYGEEDVRNLHVYMNHILEGQGASIDAFYYCPHHPEHGTGPYKKECRCRKPGTGMFEAAAQRFEIDKPHSFMIGDKLLDVVAGNSYGLTTILVGTGYGSGIRSQEEKEGLSPVYDYYAEDLVKAAQWIIEKGQAD
;
A
#
# COMPACT_ATOMS: atom_id res chain seq x y z
N MET A 1 7.83 19.32 -7.45
CA MET A 1 7.19 18.38 -6.51
C MET A 1 6.22 17.46 -7.23
N GLU A 2 6.24 16.17 -6.90
CA GLU A 2 5.46 15.09 -7.52
C GLU A 2 4.32 14.67 -6.59
N ARG A 3 3.12 14.49 -7.16
CA ARG A 3 1.97 13.91 -6.46
C ARG A 3 2.09 12.39 -6.47
N VAL A 4 2.04 11.76 -5.29
CA VAL A 4 2.28 10.33 -5.14
C VAL A 4 1.08 9.66 -4.47
N VAL A 5 0.61 8.57 -5.06
CA VAL A 5 -0.27 7.62 -4.36
C VAL A 5 0.58 6.46 -3.88
N PHE A 6 0.71 6.40 -2.56
CA PHE A 6 1.28 5.26 -1.87
C PHE A 6 0.23 4.17 -1.69
N LEU A 7 0.63 2.93 -1.95
CA LEU A 7 -0.26 1.77 -1.98
C LEU A 7 0.32 0.69 -1.07
N ASP A 8 -0.48 0.11 -0.17
CA ASP A 8 -0.16 -1.23 0.32
C ASP A 8 -0.32 -2.26 -0.80
N ARG A 9 0.22 -3.46 -0.59
CA ARG A 9 0.23 -4.52 -1.59
C ARG A 9 -0.86 -5.55 -1.35
N ASP A 10 -0.74 -6.30 -0.26
CA ASP A 10 -1.64 -7.40 0.09
C ASP A 10 -2.95 -6.82 0.66
N GLY A 11 -4.10 -7.24 0.11
CA GLY A 11 -5.40 -6.68 0.46
C GLY A 11 -5.78 -5.37 -0.24
N THR A 12 -4.83 -4.74 -0.96
CA THR A 12 -5.06 -3.48 -1.69
C THR A 12 -4.85 -3.61 -3.21
N LEU A 13 -3.72 -4.20 -3.65
CA LEU A 13 -3.46 -4.49 -5.06
C LEU A 13 -3.74 -5.95 -5.42
N ASN A 14 -3.46 -6.87 -4.50
CA ASN A 14 -3.74 -8.30 -4.65
C ASN A 14 -4.57 -8.83 -3.50
N GLU A 15 -5.16 -10.00 -3.70
CA GLU A 15 -5.84 -10.74 -2.62
C GLU A 15 -4.90 -10.88 -1.41
N GLU A 16 -5.42 -10.57 -0.21
CA GLU A 16 -4.70 -10.83 1.03
C GLU A 16 -4.69 -12.34 1.28
N VAL A 17 -3.49 -12.92 1.18
CA VAL A 17 -3.25 -14.32 1.51
C VAL A 17 -2.04 -14.39 2.43
N HIS A 18 -2.10 -15.31 3.39
CA HIS A 18 -1.03 -15.49 4.35
C HIS A 18 0.30 -15.77 3.66
N TYR A 19 1.22 -14.80 3.73
CA TYR A 19 2.60 -14.91 3.29
C TYR A 19 2.76 -15.15 1.79
N LEU A 20 2.05 -14.37 0.95
CA LEU A 20 2.23 -14.39 -0.50
C LEU A 20 3.68 -14.16 -0.92
N HIS A 21 4.25 -15.13 -1.64
CA HIS A 21 5.62 -15.06 -2.18
C HIS A 21 5.78 -15.77 -3.54
N ARG A 22 4.84 -16.65 -3.91
CA ARG A 22 4.85 -17.34 -5.21
C ARG A 22 4.07 -16.53 -6.25
N THR A 23 4.69 -16.31 -7.40
CA THR A 23 4.06 -15.61 -8.54
C THR A 23 2.79 -16.31 -9.04
N SER A 24 2.75 -17.64 -8.98
CA SER A 24 1.57 -18.43 -9.36
C SER A 24 0.35 -18.21 -8.46
N GLU A 25 0.54 -17.64 -7.27
CA GLU A 25 -0.53 -17.36 -6.30
C GLU A 25 -0.97 -15.89 -6.34
N LEU A 26 -0.24 -15.04 -7.06
CA LEU A 26 -0.58 -13.63 -7.18
C LEU A 26 -1.89 -13.49 -7.98
N LYS A 27 -2.91 -12.93 -7.32
CA LYS A 27 -4.17 -12.55 -7.93
C LYS A 27 -4.45 -11.09 -7.66
N LEU A 28 -4.47 -10.27 -8.71
CA LEU A 28 -4.86 -8.87 -8.60
C LEU A 28 -6.34 -8.78 -8.19
N LEU A 29 -6.65 -7.82 -7.33
CA LEU A 29 -8.05 -7.53 -7.00
C LEU A 29 -8.77 -6.96 -8.23
N PRO A 30 -10.09 -7.17 -8.36
CA PRO A 30 -10.87 -6.59 -9.46
C PRO A 30 -10.69 -5.07 -9.57
N GLY A 31 -10.54 -4.57 -10.79
CA GLY A 31 -10.42 -3.14 -11.06
C GLY A 31 -9.06 -2.51 -10.73
N VAL A 32 -8.10 -3.24 -10.16
CA VAL A 32 -6.77 -2.68 -9.81
C VAL A 32 -6.05 -2.07 -11.02
N PRO A 33 -5.92 -2.74 -12.18
CA PRO A 33 -5.30 -2.13 -13.36
C PRO A 33 -6.01 -0.85 -13.82
N GLU A 34 -7.34 -0.83 -13.76
CA GLU A 34 -8.16 0.34 -14.11
C GLU A 34 -7.86 1.51 -13.16
N ALA A 35 -7.92 1.28 -11.85
CA ALA A 35 -7.67 2.30 -10.84
C ALA A 35 -6.26 2.91 -10.96
N LEU A 36 -5.25 2.07 -11.16
CA LEU A 36 -3.87 2.53 -11.35
C LEU A 36 -3.72 3.36 -12.62
N ARG A 37 -4.38 2.97 -13.72
CA ARG A 37 -4.37 3.75 -14.95
C ARG A 37 -5.04 5.12 -14.75
N MET A 38 -6.18 5.18 -14.07
CA MET A 38 -6.87 6.44 -13.75
C MET A 38 -5.98 7.40 -12.96
N LEU A 39 -5.31 6.91 -11.90
CA LEU A 39 -4.40 7.71 -11.09
C LEU A 39 -3.19 8.20 -11.90
N ARG A 40 -2.63 7.34 -12.77
CA ARG A 40 -1.52 7.72 -13.65
C ARG A 40 -1.95 8.79 -14.65
N GLU A 41 -3.11 8.64 -15.29
CA GLU A 41 -3.68 9.61 -16.23
C GLU A 41 -3.97 10.96 -15.54
N ALA A 42 -4.32 10.94 -14.25
CA ALA A 42 -4.46 12.14 -13.42
C ALA A 42 -3.11 12.77 -12.99
N GLY A 43 -1.98 12.15 -13.34
CA GLY A 43 -0.64 12.68 -13.11
C GLY A 43 -0.03 12.31 -11.76
N TYR A 44 -0.45 11.20 -11.16
CA TYR A 44 0.17 10.65 -9.95
C TYR A 44 1.28 9.65 -10.28
N ARG A 45 2.33 9.64 -9.44
CA ARG A 45 3.24 8.50 -9.30
C ARG A 45 2.62 7.44 -8.41
N LEU A 46 2.87 6.19 -8.73
CA LEU A 46 2.34 5.05 -7.98
C LEU A 46 3.49 4.33 -7.27
N VAL A 47 3.48 4.33 -5.95
CA VAL A 47 4.57 3.78 -5.13
C VAL A 47 4.00 2.75 -4.15
N VAL A 48 4.50 1.52 -4.22
CA VAL A 48 4.11 0.47 -3.27
C VAL A 48 4.99 0.55 -2.03
N VAL A 49 4.36 0.51 -0.84
CA VAL A 49 5.01 0.44 0.47
C VAL A 49 4.41 -0.69 1.28
N THR A 50 5.11 -1.82 1.44
CA THR A 50 4.52 -3.05 2.00
C THR A 50 5.33 -3.70 3.13
N ASN A 51 4.64 -4.23 4.14
CA ASN A 51 5.27 -5.01 5.22
C ASN A 51 5.39 -6.49 4.80
N GLN A 52 6.60 -6.99 4.56
CA GLN A 52 6.86 -8.38 4.15
C GLN A 52 7.50 -9.19 5.29
N ALA A 53 6.73 -9.35 6.37
CA ALA A 53 7.18 -10.03 7.59
C ALA A 53 7.50 -11.53 7.41
N GLY A 54 7.08 -12.14 6.30
CA GLY A 54 7.42 -13.53 5.98
C GLY A 54 8.92 -13.74 5.82
N VAL A 55 9.66 -12.70 5.40
CA VAL A 55 11.13 -12.71 5.38
C VAL A 55 11.69 -12.90 6.79
N ALA A 56 11.25 -12.06 7.75
CA ALA A 56 11.72 -12.16 9.12
C ALA A 56 11.42 -13.53 9.76
N ARG A 57 10.30 -14.14 9.37
CA ARG A 57 9.83 -15.42 9.89
C ARG A 57 10.46 -16.63 9.18
N GLY A 58 11.26 -16.41 8.13
CA GLY A 58 11.92 -17.47 7.37
C GLY A 58 10.99 -18.25 6.44
N TYR A 59 9.82 -17.70 6.07
CA TYR A 59 8.89 -18.35 5.16
C TYR A 59 9.29 -18.22 3.69
N TYR A 60 10.01 -17.15 3.35
CA TYR A 60 10.56 -16.87 2.02
C TYR A 60 11.69 -15.83 2.15
N GLY A 61 12.46 -15.64 1.09
CA GLY A 61 13.57 -14.67 1.04
C GLY A 61 13.18 -13.32 0.45
N GLU A 62 14.07 -12.33 0.59
CA GLU A 62 13.90 -11.03 -0.07
C GLU A 62 13.94 -11.14 -1.61
N GLU A 63 14.59 -12.17 -2.15
CA GLU A 63 14.56 -12.46 -3.59
C GLU A 63 13.15 -12.83 -4.06
N ASP A 64 12.40 -13.62 -3.29
CA ASP A 64 11.01 -13.97 -3.61
C ASP A 64 10.12 -12.72 -3.64
N VAL A 65 10.31 -11.79 -2.69
CA VAL A 65 9.60 -10.50 -2.67
C VAL A 65 9.89 -9.70 -3.93
N ARG A 66 11.16 -9.58 -4.32
CA ARG A 66 11.58 -8.84 -5.51
C ARG A 66 11.03 -9.48 -6.79
N ASN A 67 11.11 -10.81 -6.90
CA ASN A 67 10.57 -11.56 -8.04
C ASN A 67 9.05 -11.38 -8.15
N LEU A 68 8.34 -11.39 -7.03
CA LEU A 68 6.90 -11.14 -6.98
C LEU A 68 6.56 -9.72 -7.45
N HIS A 69 7.33 -8.70 -7.04
CA HIS A 69 7.12 -7.32 -7.48
C HIS A 69 7.38 -7.14 -8.98
N VAL A 70 8.44 -7.76 -9.51
CA VAL A 70 8.73 -7.75 -10.96
C VAL A 70 7.58 -8.41 -11.73
N TYR A 71 7.12 -9.56 -11.27
CA TYR A 71 6.02 -10.29 -11.91
C TYR A 71 4.69 -9.51 -11.83
N MET A 72 4.39 -8.91 -10.67
CA MET A 72 3.22 -8.04 -10.51
C MET A 72 3.25 -6.90 -11.52
N ASN A 73 4.38 -6.20 -11.65
CA ASN A 73 4.49 -5.09 -12.58
C ASN A 73 4.36 -5.55 -14.04
N HIS A 74 4.90 -6.73 -14.38
CA HIS A 74 4.74 -7.31 -15.71
C HIS A 74 3.27 -7.58 -16.07
N ILE A 75 2.48 -8.12 -15.13
CA ILE A 75 1.03 -8.33 -15.34
C ILE A 75 0.28 -7.00 -15.50
N LEU A 76 0.64 -5.99 -14.69
CA LEU A 76 0.04 -4.67 -14.76
C LEU A 76 0.35 -3.99 -16.10
N GLU A 77 1.59 -4.08 -16.58
CA GLU A 77 2.03 -3.50 -17.86
C GLU A 77 1.26 -4.08 -19.03
N GLY A 78 1.01 -5.40 -19.02
CA GLY A 78 0.15 -6.06 -20.01
C GLY A 78 -1.30 -5.55 -20.04
N GLN A 79 -1.72 -4.78 -19.03
CA GLN A 79 -3.04 -4.18 -18.88
C GLN A 79 -3.00 -2.64 -18.91
N GLY A 80 -1.88 -2.04 -19.32
CA GLY A 80 -1.72 -0.59 -19.44
C GLY A 80 -1.55 0.15 -18.11
N ALA A 81 -1.24 -0.57 -17.02
CA ALA A 81 -0.94 -0.01 -15.70
C ALA A 81 0.52 -0.33 -15.32
N SER A 82 1.06 0.38 -14.33
CA SER A 82 2.40 0.07 -13.79
C SER A 82 2.62 0.76 -12.44
N ILE A 83 3.58 0.29 -11.68
CA ILE A 83 4.07 0.86 -10.43
C ILE A 83 5.44 1.50 -10.68
N ASP A 84 5.65 2.74 -10.22
CA ASP A 84 6.89 3.50 -10.45
C ASP A 84 8.02 3.06 -9.49
N ALA A 85 7.68 2.60 -8.28
CA ALA A 85 8.63 2.05 -7.33
C ALA A 85 7.99 1.12 -6.29
N PHE A 86 8.76 0.14 -5.83
CA PHE A 86 8.39 -0.75 -4.72
C PHE A 86 9.36 -0.57 -3.56
N TYR A 87 8.82 -0.40 -2.36
CA TYR A 87 9.53 -0.42 -1.09
C TYR A 87 8.88 -1.45 -0.18
N TYR A 88 9.69 -2.20 0.55
CA TYR A 88 9.20 -3.20 1.48
C TYR A 88 10.01 -3.22 2.77
N CYS A 89 9.36 -3.64 3.86
CA CYS A 89 10.03 -3.92 5.12
C CYS A 89 10.10 -5.44 5.36
N PRO A 90 11.30 -6.04 5.40
CA PRO A 90 11.46 -7.47 5.68
C PRO A 90 11.55 -7.79 7.18
N HIS A 91 11.48 -6.79 8.07
CA HIS A 91 11.76 -6.95 9.51
C HIS A 91 10.53 -7.24 10.37
N HIS A 92 10.76 -7.88 11.52
CA HIS A 92 9.78 -8.04 12.58
C HIS A 92 10.46 -8.07 13.97
N PRO A 93 10.09 -7.21 14.93
CA PRO A 93 10.80 -7.11 16.21
C PRO A 93 10.65 -8.35 17.10
N GLU A 94 9.43 -8.90 17.19
CA GLU A 94 9.14 -10.01 18.11
C GLU A 94 9.34 -11.39 17.47
N HIS A 95 8.71 -11.61 16.32
CA HIS A 95 8.66 -12.91 15.63
C HIS A 95 9.71 -13.08 14.52
N GLY A 96 10.61 -12.11 14.36
CA GLY A 96 11.71 -12.23 13.40
C GLY A 96 12.80 -13.19 13.88
N THR A 97 13.66 -13.60 12.95
CA THR A 97 14.85 -14.41 13.22
C THR A 97 16.08 -13.78 12.56
N GLY A 98 17.27 -14.11 13.07
CA GLY A 98 18.55 -13.64 12.54
C GLY A 98 18.63 -12.11 12.35
N PRO A 99 19.16 -11.60 11.22
CA PRO A 99 19.32 -10.16 11.00
C PRO A 99 17.99 -9.41 10.81
N TYR A 100 16.88 -10.14 10.63
CA TYR A 100 15.55 -9.56 10.43
C TYR A 100 14.76 -9.35 11.72
N LYS A 101 15.24 -9.91 12.85
CA LYS A 101 14.67 -9.68 14.18
C LYS A 101 15.13 -8.36 14.75
N LYS A 102 14.48 -7.26 14.35
CA LYS A 102 14.79 -5.94 14.89
C LYS A 102 13.62 -4.99 14.81
N GLU A 103 13.64 -4.01 15.69
CA GLU A 103 12.93 -2.76 15.47
C GLU A 103 13.55 -2.02 14.29
N CYS A 104 12.71 -1.37 13.49
CA CYS A 104 13.16 -0.61 12.34
C CYS A 104 12.16 0.51 12.05
N ARG A 105 12.63 1.54 11.35
CA ARG A 105 11.77 2.67 10.94
C ARG A 105 10.91 2.35 9.72
N CYS A 106 11.25 1.31 8.94
CA CYS A 106 10.55 0.99 7.69
C CYS A 106 9.31 0.13 7.87
N ARG A 107 9.16 -0.63 8.96
CA ARG A 107 7.95 -1.42 9.22
C ARG A 107 6.81 -0.49 9.57
N LYS A 108 5.75 -0.46 8.75
CA LYS A 108 4.50 0.27 9.09
C LYS A 108 3.99 -0.22 10.45
N PRO A 109 3.65 0.68 11.40
CA PRO A 109 3.31 2.09 11.21
C PRO A 109 4.48 3.10 11.09
N GLY A 110 5.74 2.64 11.05
CA GLY A 110 6.89 3.50 10.77
C GLY A 110 6.90 4.10 9.35
N THR A 111 7.53 5.27 9.21
CA THR A 111 7.53 6.10 8.00
C THR A 111 8.70 5.83 7.04
N GLY A 112 9.61 4.91 7.38
CA GLY A 112 10.89 4.76 6.69
C GLY A 112 10.78 4.39 5.20
N MET A 113 9.72 3.70 4.78
CA MET A 113 9.49 3.41 3.36
C MET A 113 9.07 4.65 2.56
N PHE A 114 8.26 5.53 3.16
CA PHE A 114 7.88 6.81 2.57
C PHE A 114 9.09 7.76 2.47
N GLU A 115 9.92 7.79 3.50
CA GLU A 115 11.18 8.56 3.51
C GLU A 115 12.15 8.06 2.43
N ALA A 116 12.25 6.75 2.22
CA ALA A 116 13.05 6.18 1.15
C ALA A 116 12.50 6.55 -0.24
N ALA A 117 11.18 6.61 -0.40
CA ALA A 117 10.55 7.12 -1.63
C ALA A 117 10.88 8.61 -1.86
N ALA A 118 10.90 9.43 -0.80
CA ALA A 118 11.21 10.85 -0.89
C ALA A 118 12.68 11.16 -1.23
N GLN A 119 13.58 10.18 -1.16
CA GLN A 119 14.94 10.33 -1.69
C GLN A 119 14.98 10.28 -3.22
N ARG A 120 13.95 9.67 -3.85
CA ARG A 120 13.83 9.51 -5.30
C ARG A 120 12.83 10.48 -5.91
N PHE A 121 11.73 10.73 -5.23
CA PHE A 121 10.64 11.59 -5.68
C PHE A 121 10.58 12.84 -4.80
N GLU A 122 10.44 14.01 -5.40
CA GLU A 122 10.25 15.25 -4.63
C GLU A 122 8.78 15.37 -4.19
N ILE A 123 8.38 14.67 -3.15
CA ILE A 123 6.96 14.41 -2.84
C ILE A 123 6.19 15.65 -2.36
N ASP A 124 5.09 15.96 -3.04
CA ASP A 124 4.06 16.93 -2.64
C ASP A 124 3.07 16.29 -1.65
N LYS A 125 3.42 16.30 -0.36
CA LYS A 125 2.64 15.60 0.68
C LYS A 125 1.16 16.03 0.76
N PRO A 126 0.81 17.34 0.75
CA PRO A 126 -0.60 17.79 0.77
C PRO A 126 -1.47 17.20 -0.35
N HIS A 127 -0.87 16.89 -1.50
CA HIS A 127 -1.57 16.32 -2.65
C HIS A 127 -1.17 14.86 -2.91
N SER A 128 -0.68 14.16 -1.88
CA SER A 128 -0.28 12.76 -1.93
C SER A 128 -1.09 11.92 -0.94
N PHE A 129 -1.27 10.65 -1.26
CA PHE A 129 -2.21 9.77 -0.57
C PHE A 129 -1.54 8.48 -0.11
N MET A 130 -2.04 7.88 0.96
CA MET A 130 -1.76 6.49 1.33
C MET A 130 -3.04 5.68 1.29
N ILE A 131 -3.05 4.60 0.52
CA ILE A 131 -4.16 3.66 0.41
C ILE A 131 -3.72 2.31 0.96
N GLY A 132 -4.46 1.76 1.91
CA GLY A 132 -4.18 0.44 2.49
C GLY A 132 -5.43 -0.20 3.08
N ASP A 133 -5.32 -1.47 3.44
CA ASP A 133 -6.43 -2.26 3.98
C ASP A 133 -6.39 -2.39 5.51
N LYS A 134 -5.31 -1.93 6.16
CA LYS A 134 -5.12 -2.00 7.61
C LYS A 134 -4.94 -0.61 8.22
N LEU A 135 -5.32 -0.49 9.49
CA LEU A 135 -5.08 0.74 10.27
C LEU A 135 -3.59 1.10 10.39
N LEU A 136 -2.67 0.13 10.30
CA LEU A 136 -1.24 0.41 10.29
C LEU A 136 -0.80 1.24 9.08
N ASP A 137 -1.49 1.11 7.95
CA ASP A 137 -1.24 1.88 6.73
C ASP A 137 -1.67 3.32 6.92
N VAL A 138 -2.88 3.49 7.46
CA VAL A 138 -3.47 4.77 7.83
C VAL A 138 -2.57 5.50 8.82
N VAL A 139 -2.16 4.84 9.91
CA VAL A 139 -1.27 5.44 10.91
C VAL A 139 0.07 5.85 10.31
N ALA A 140 0.64 5.03 9.42
CA ALA A 140 1.90 5.36 8.76
C ALA A 140 1.78 6.56 7.82
N GLY A 141 0.71 6.61 7.01
CA GLY A 141 0.42 7.71 6.10
C GLY A 141 0.17 9.02 6.84
N ASN A 142 -0.64 9.00 7.90
CA ASN A 142 -0.90 10.15 8.76
C ASN A 142 0.40 10.65 9.41
N SER A 143 1.22 9.73 9.94
CA SER A 143 2.51 10.09 10.56
C SER A 143 3.50 10.69 9.56
N TYR A 144 3.39 10.32 8.28
CA TYR A 144 4.20 10.91 7.21
C TYR A 144 3.62 12.24 6.69
N GLY A 145 2.37 12.57 7.02
CA GLY A 145 1.66 13.79 6.62
C GLY A 145 0.88 13.67 5.32
N LEU A 146 0.32 12.49 5.02
CA LEU A 146 -0.49 12.22 3.84
C LEU A 146 -1.98 12.15 4.20
N THR A 147 -2.85 12.40 3.22
CA THR A 147 -4.25 11.99 3.31
C THR A 147 -4.34 10.47 3.16
N THR A 148 -5.13 9.82 4.01
CA THR A 148 -5.19 8.36 4.13
C THR A 148 -6.55 7.80 3.75
N ILE A 149 -6.53 6.68 3.03
CA ILE A 149 -7.73 5.99 2.55
C ILE A 149 -7.67 4.53 3.01
N LEU A 150 -8.70 4.10 3.72
CA LEU A 150 -8.91 2.68 4.03
C LEU A 150 -9.76 2.06 2.92
N VAL A 151 -9.27 1.00 2.27
CA VAL A 151 -10.06 0.24 1.28
C VAL A 151 -10.81 -0.93 1.93
N GLY A 152 -12.01 -1.24 1.46
CA GLY A 152 -12.87 -2.29 2.00
C GLY A 152 -12.39 -3.72 1.68
N THR A 153 -11.49 -3.87 0.71
CA THR A 153 -10.80 -5.12 0.40
C THR A 153 -9.85 -5.53 1.52
N GLY A 154 -9.37 -6.78 1.51
CA GLY A 154 -8.50 -7.28 2.58
C GLY A 154 -9.18 -7.22 3.95
N TYR A 155 -8.56 -6.53 4.91
CA TYR A 155 -9.10 -6.37 6.27
C TYR A 155 -10.03 -5.16 6.45
N GLY A 156 -10.09 -4.22 5.51
CA GLY A 156 -10.65 -2.89 5.79
C GLY A 156 -12.17 -2.86 6.01
N SER A 157 -12.95 -3.68 5.32
CA SER A 157 -14.40 -3.79 5.57
C SER A 157 -14.71 -4.34 6.98
N GLY A 158 -13.89 -5.26 7.47
CA GLY A 158 -13.96 -5.79 8.84
C GLY A 158 -13.65 -4.72 9.88
N ILE A 159 -12.58 -3.95 9.65
CA ILE A 159 -12.19 -2.79 10.48
C ILE A 159 -13.32 -1.78 10.54
N ARG A 160 -13.85 -1.35 9.38
CA ARG A 160 -14.95 -0.39 9.29
C ARG A 160 -16.19 -0.86 10.05
N SER A 161 -16.58 -2.12 9.86
CA SER A 161 -17.73 -2.72 10.54
C SER A 161 -17.55 -2.75 12.06
N GLN A 162 -16.32 -2.97 12.53
CA GLN A 162 -16.03 -2.98 13.96
C GLN A 162 -16.08 -1.55 14.55
N GLU A 163 -15.48 -0.57 13.89
CA GLU A 163 -15.54 0.84 14.29
C GLU A 163 -16.99 1.34 14.41
N GLU A 164 -17.84 1.01 13.43
CA GLU A 164 -19.26 1.38 13.45
C GLU A 164 -20.03 0.74 14.60
N LYS A 165 -19.78 -0.54 14.88
CA LYS A 165 -20.41 -1.24 16.02
C LYS A 165 -19.97 -0.67 17.36
N GLU A 166 -18.72 -0.26 17.48
CA GLU A 166 -18.14 0.29 18.71
C GLU A 166 -18.35 1.82 18.84
N GLY A 167 -18.90 2.47 17.81
CA GLY A 167 -19.08 3.93 17.79
C GLY A 167 -17.77 4.71 17.76
N LEU A 168 -16.71 4.11 17.22
CA LEU A 168 -15.40 4.73 17.11
C LEU A 168 -15.36 5.71 15.93
N SER A 169 -14.70 6.85 16.15
CA SER A 169 -14.40 7.77 15.05
C SER A 169 -13.24 7.21 14.22
N PRO A 170 -13.35 7.20 12.88
CA PRO A 170 -12.29 6.68 12.04
C PRO A 170 -11.04 7.55 12.10
N VAL A 171 -9.88 6.91 12.01
CA VAL A 171 -8.56 7.60 11.96
C VAL A 171 -8.06 7.83 10.53
N TYR A 172 -8.78 7.33 9.52
CA TYR A 172 -8.55 7.59 8.10
C TYR A 172 -9.42 8.75 7.62
N ASP A 173 -8.97 9.45 6.57
CA ASP A 173 -9.70 10.58 5.99
C ASP A 173 -10.87 10.12 5.10
N TYR A 174 -10.75 8.94 4.48
CA TYR A 174 -11.78 8.39 3.62
C TYR A 174 -11.82 6.85 3.67
N TYR A 175 -13.02 6.30 3.52
CA TYR A 175 -13.24 4.87 3.30
C TYR A 175 -13.75 4.66 1.87
N ALA A 176 -13.11 3.76 1.15
CA ALA A 176 -13.51 3.34 -0.19
C ALA A 176 -13.82 1.84 -0.19
N GLU A 177 -14.83 1.41 -0.95
CA GLU A 177 -15.16 -0.03 -1.04
C GLU A 177 -14.02 -0.84 -1.68
N ASP A 178 -13.33 -0.24 -2.66
CA ASP A 178 -12.22 -0.83 -3.39
C ASP A 178 -11.26 0.26 -3.93
N LEU A 179 -10.22 -0.16 -4.64
CA LEU A 179 -9.22 0.75 -5.20
C LEU A 179 -9.77 1.65 -6.31
N VAL A 180 -10.78 1.21 -7.06
CA VAL A 180 -11.42 2.02 -8.11
C VAL A 180 -12.15 3.20 -7.47
N LYS A 181 -12.90 2.95 -6.40
CA LYS A 181 -13.58 4.00 -5.62
C LYS A 181 -12.60 4.96 -4.96
N ALA A 182 -11.49 4.45 -4.44
CA ALA A 182 -10.43 5.30 -3.90
C ALA A 182 -9.82 6.21 -4.99
N ALA A 183 -9.55 5.66 -6.18
CA ALA A 183 -9.01 6.43 -7.30
C ALA A 183 -9.99 7.51 -7.79
N GLN A 184 -11.27 7.19 -7.92
CA GLN A 184 -12.33 8.15 -8.28
C GLN A 184 -12.35 9.32 -7.30
N TRP A 185 -12.37 9.03 -6.00
CA TRP A 185 -12.39 10.03 -4.96
C TRP A 185 -11.15 10.94 -4.97
N ILE A 186 -9.95 10.37 -5.18
CA ILE A 186 -8.70 11.15 -5.29
C ILE A 186 -8.80 12.15 -6.45
N ILE A 187 -9.28 11.71 -7.61
CA ILE A 187 -9.37 12.54 -8.82
C ILE A 187 -10.39 13.65 -8.64
N GLU A 188 -11.55 13.35 -8.07
CA GLU A 188 -12.58 14.35 -7.76
C GLU A 188 -12.08 15.40 -6.77
N LYS A 189 -11.36 14.97 -5.72
CA LYS A 189 -10.75 15.87 -4.73
C LYS A 189 -9.72 16.80 -5.38
N GLY A 190 -8.85 16.27 -6.23
CA GLY A 190 -7.82 17.06 -6.91
C GLY A 190 -8.33 18.04 -7.97
N GLN A 191 -9.62 17.99 -8.34
CA GLN A 191 -10.27 18.98 -9.21
C GLN A 191 -10.93 20.12 -8.41
N ALA A 192 -11.11 19.95 -7.10
CA ALA A 192 -11.79 20.91 -6.23
C ALA A 192 -10.84 21.92 -5.55
N ASP A 193 -9.53 21.68 -5.63
CA ASP A 193 -8.45 22.54 -5.12
C ASP A 193 -7.88 23.45 -6.23
#